data_AF-A0A8S3H1Y7-F1
#
_entry.id   AF-A0A8S3H1Y7-F1
#
_cell.length_a   1.000
_cell.length_b   1.000
_cell.length_c   1.000
_cell.angle_alpha   90.00
_cell.angle_beta   90.00
_cell.angle_gamma   90.00
#
_symmetry.space_group_name_H-M   'P 1'
#
loop_
_entity.id
_entity.type
_entity.pdbx_description
1 polymer ?
#
loop_
_entity_poly.entity_id
_entity_poly.type
_entity_poly.pdbx_seq_one_letter_code
_entity_poly.pdbx_strand_id
1 'polypeptide(L)'
;KRKSIFITGATGFIGKQLVEKLVRSCPDLEHIYLLVRPKRGRAVSERLKELLDSPLFNVARAANPNFESKILAVQGDILDP
;
A
#
# COMPACT_ATOMS: atom_id res chain seq x y z
N LYS A 1 -2.74 -21.39 -6.09
CA LYS A 1 -2.64 -20.81 -4.73
C LYS A 1 -2.76 -19.30 -4.84
N ARG A 2 -3.66 -18.67 -4.09
CA ARG A 2 -3.69 -17.20 -3.98
C ARG A 2 -2.46 -16.73 -3.20
N LYS A 3 -1.85 -15.63 -3.63
CA LYS A 3 -0.62 -15.10 -3.05
C LYS A 3 -0.91 -13.71 -2.50
N SER A 4 -0.34 -13.44 -1.34
CA SER A 4 -0.35 -12.13 -0.70
C SER A 4 1.07 -11.71 -0.41
N ILE A 5 1.32 -10.41 -0.37
CA ILE A 5 2.65 -9.83 -0.15
C ILE A 5 2.59 -8.88 1.05
N PHE A 6 3.63 -8.90 1.88
CA PHE A 6 3.83 -7.94 2.96
C PHE A 6 5.02 -7.03 2.63
N ILE A 7 4.80 -5.71 2.68
CA ILE A 7 5.77 -4.70 2.27
C ILE A 7 6.07 -3.77 3.44
N THR A 8 7.36 -3.59 3.73
CA THR A 8 7.85 -2.54 4.63
C THR A 8 8.36 -1.35 3.81
N GLY A 9 8.37 -0.16 4.41
CA GLY A 9 8.83 1.05 3.70
C GLY A 9 7.94 1.52 2.56
N ALA A 10 6.68 1.05 2.49
CA ALA A 10 5.73 1.34 1.42
C ALA A 10 5.42 2.85 1.24
N THR A 11 5.53 3.65 2.30
CA THR A 11 5.35 5.10 2.23
C THR A 11 6.59 5.86 1.75
N GLY A 12 7.72 5.19 1.57
CA GLY A 12 8.95 5.78 1.03
C GLY A 12 8.88 6.00 -0.47
N PHE A 13 9.84 6.73 -1.04
CA PHE A 13 9.84 7.09 -2.45
C PHE A 13 9.76 5.88 -3.39
N ILE A 14 10.60 4.86 -3.18
CA ILE A 14 10.59 3.63 -3.99
C ILE A 14 9.42 2.71 -3.60
N GLY A 15 9.12 2.62 -2.30
CA GLY A 15 8.07 1.73 -1.79
C GLY A 15 6.71 2.00 -2.43
N LYS A 16 6.33 3.27 -2.60
CA LYS A 16 5.05 3.61 -3.25
C LYS A 16 5.01 3.21 -4.73
N GLN A 17 6.13 3.32 -5.45
CA GLN A 17 6.22 2.88 -6.85
C GLN A 17 6.08 1.36 -6.96
N LEU A 18 6.68 0.62 -6.02
CA LEU A 18 6.54 -0.83 -5.95
C LEU A 18 5.07 -1.22 -5.73
N VAL A 19 4.37 -0.56 -4.80
CA VAL A 19 2.94 -0.81 -4.55
C VAL A 19 2.10 -0.55 -5.80
N GLU A 20 2.27 0.59 -6.48
CA GLU A 20 1.60 0.88 -7.76
C GLU A 20 1.87 -0.21 -8.79
N LYS A 21 3.15 -0.56 -8.96
CA LYS A 21 3.59 -1.53 -9.97
C LYS A 21 2.97 -2.91 -9.73
N LEU A 22 2.91 -3.36 -8.48
CA LEU A 22 2.30 -4.63 -8.09
C LEU A 22 0.80 -4.63 -8.35
N VAL A 23 0.10 -3.56 -7.95
CA VAL A 23 -1.34 -3.42 -8.23
C VAL A 23 -1.64 -3.52 -9.73
N ARG A 24 -0.80 -2.88 -10.56
CA ARG A 24 -1.01 -2.84 -12.01
C ARG A 24 -0.54 -4.09 -12.75
N SER A 25 0.53 -4.73 -12.28
CA SER A 25 1.20 -5.82 -13.03
C SER A 25 0.93 -7.21 -12.45
N CYS A 26 0.37 -7.30 -11.24
CA CYS A 26 0.11 -8.55 -10.55
C CYS A 26 -1.37 -8.63 -10.14
N PRO A 27 -2.30 -8.70 -11.10
CA PRO A 27 -3.75 -8.70 -10.82
C PRO A 27 -4.21 -9.91 -10.00
N ASP A 28 -3.45 -11.00 -9.99
CA ASP A 28 -3.80 -12.23 -9.26
C ASP A 28 -3.40 -12.19 -7.78
N LEU A 29 -2.75 -11.12 -7.32
CA LEU A 29 -2.53 -10.92 -5.89
C LEU A 29 -3.87 -10.72 -5.17
N GLU A 30 -4.02 -11.45 -4.07
CA GLU A 30 -5.19 -11.38 -3.20
C GLU A 30 -5.08 -10.13 -2.31
N HIS A 31 -4.00 -10.01 -1.55
CA HIS A 31 -3.75 -8.86 -0.68
C HIS A 31 -2.31 -8.35 -0.73
N ILE A 32 -2.16 -7.03 -0.61
CA ILE A 32 -0.91 -6.32 -0.40
C ILE A 32 -1.00 -5.66 0.98
N TYR A 33 -0.29 -6.23 1.94
CA TYR A 33 -0.20 -5.71 3.30
C TYR A 33 0.96 -4.73 3.42
N LEU A 34 0.69 -3.53 3.94
CA LEU A 34 1.69 -2.47 4.10
C LEU A 34 1.95 -2.24 5.57
N LEU A 35 3.19 -2.42 6.02
CA LEU A 35 3.59 -2.00 7.36
C LEU A 35 3.71 -0.47 7.38
N VAL A 36 2.86 0.18 8.18
CA VAL A 36 2.82 1.63 8.32
C VAL A 36 3.12 2.00 9.76
N ARG A 37 4.24 2.70 9.95
CA ARG A 37 4.62 3.23 11.26
C ARG A 37 3.61 4.27 11.75
N PRO A 38 3.27 4.31 13.04
CA PRO A 38 2.55 5.45 13.58
C PRO A 38 3.40 6.72 13.47
N LYS A 39 2.77 7.88 13.29
CA LYS A 39 3.42 9.20 13.39
C LYS A 39 2.59 10.01 14.40
N ARG A 40 3.24 10.80 15.26
CA ARG A 40 2.53 11.62 16.26
C ARG A 40 1.40 12.41 15.59
N GLY A 41 0.17 12.21 16.09
CA GLY A 41 -1.02 12.91 15.62
C GLY A 41 -1.59 12.48 14.26
N ARG A 42 -1.11 11.38 13.65
CA ARG A 42 -1.70 10.86 12.40
C ARG A 42 -2.02 9.37 12.47
N ALA A 43 -3.26 9.03 12.12
CA ALA A 43 -3.71 7.64 12.10
C ALA A 43 -3.11 6.87 10.91
N VAL A 44 -2.96 5.55 11.05
CA VAL A 44 -2.47 4.69 9.96
C VAL A 44 -3.38 4.74 8.73
N SER A 45 -4.70 4.83 8.93
CA SER A 45 -5.69 4.98 7.86
C SER A 45 -5.50 6.27 7.06
N GLU A 46 -5.22 7.39 7.72
CA GLU A 46 -4.93 8.67 7.06
C GLU A 46 -3.66 8.58 6.23
N ARG A 47 -2.61 7.95 6.77
CA ARG A 47 -1.36 7.74 6.04
C ARG A 47 -1.52 6.84 4.83
N LEU A 48 -2.35 5.80 4.94
CA LEU A 48 -2.71 4.94 3.81
C LEU A 48 -3.47 5.74 2.76
N LYS A 49 -4.47 6.52 3.18
CA LYS A 49 -5.25 7.36 2.27
C LYS A 49 -4.36 8.35 1.51
N GLU A 50 -3.47 9.07 2.20
CA GLU A 50 -2.48 9.97 1.58
C GLU A 50 -1.60 9.27 0.52
N LEU A 51 -1.22 8.02 0.77
CA LEU A 51 -0.44 7.23 -0.17
C LEU A 51 -1.26 6.94 -1.45
N LEU A 52 -2.50 6.46 -1.29
CA LEU A 52 -3.36 6.02 -2.39
C LEU A 52 -3.96 7.19 -3.18
N ASP A 53 -4.19 8.34 -2.53
CA ASP A 53 -4.65 9.59 -3.16
C ASP A 53 -3.53 10.28 -3.97
N SER A 54 -2.29 9.79 -3.89
CA SER A 54 -1.19 10.31 -4.68
C SER A 54 -1.45 10.17 -6.19
N PRO A 55 -1.11 11.18 -7.02
CA PRO A 55 -1.23 11.10 -8.48
C PRO A 55 -0.50 9.91 -9.12
N LEU A 56 0.47 9.33 -8.39
CA LEU A 56 1.12 8.07 -8.74
C LEU A 56 0.12 6.97 -9.12
N PHE A 57 -0.98 6.88 -8.39
CA PHE A 57 -1.97 5.82 -8.57
C PHE A 57 -3.01 6.14 -9.65
N ASN A 58 -2.93 7.27 -10.36
CA ASN A 58 -3.92 7.64 -11.37
C ASN A 58 -4.09 6.59 -12.47
N VAL A 59 -2.98 5.98 -12.92
CA VAL A 59 -3.02 4.91 -13.93
C VAL A 59 -3.67 3.64 -13.37
N ALA A 60 -3.30 3.24 -12.15
CA ALA A 60 -3.92 2.10 -11.48
C ALA A 60 -5.42 2.32 -11.24
N ARG A 61 -5.81 3.54 -10.85
CA ARG A 61 -7.20 3.96 -10.60
C ARG A 61 -8.04 3.95 -11.88
N ALA A 62 -7.48 4.40 -13.00
CA ALA A 62 -8.13 4.33 -14.30
C ALA A 62 -8.31 2.88 -14.79
N ALA A 63 -7.31 2.01 -14.56
CA ALA A 63 -7.35 0.61 -14.97
C ALA A 63 -8.27 -0.24 -14.09
N ASN A 64 -8.29 0.01 -12.78
CA ASN A 64 -9.14 -0.67 -11.81
C ASN A 64 -9.52 0.29 -10.67
N PRO A 65 -10.70 0.92 -10.71
CA PRO A 65 -11.15 1.83 -9.66
C PRO A 65 -11.19 1.22 -8.25
N ASN A 66 -11.31 -0.11 -8.16
CA ASN A 66 -11.41 -0.85 -6.90
C ASN A 66 -10.07 -1.40 -6.40
N PHE A 67 -8.94 -0.97 -6.97
CA PHE A 67 -7.62 -1.52 -6.62
C PHE A 67 -7.27 -1.39 -5.13
N GLU A 68 -7.78 -0.35 -4.47
CA GLU A 68 -7.53 -0.05 -3.07
C GLU A 68 -8.04 -1.16 -2.14
N SER A 69 -9.08 -1.90 -2.54
CA SER A 69 -9.63 -3.03 -1.77
C SER A 69 -8.62 -4.16 -1.53
N LYS A 70 -7.55 -4.22 -2.32
CA LYS A 70 -6.46 -5.20 -2.16
C LYS A 70 -5.38 -4.75 -1.18
N ILE A 71 -5.40 -3.49 -0.75
CA ILE A 71 -4.32 -2.90 0.04
C ILE A 71 -4.78 -2.77 1.48
N LEU A 72 -4.06 -3.40 2.40
CA LEU A 72 -4.36 -3.35 3.84
C LEU A 72 -3.17 -2.76 4.59
N ALA A 73 -3.40 -1.74 5.41
CA ALA A 73 -2.37 -1.23 6.30
C ALA A 73 -2.32 -2.05 7.60
N VAL A 74 -1.11 -2.41 7.99
CA VAL A 74 -0.79 -3.01 9.29
C VAL A 74 0.02 -1.99 10.07
N GLN A 75 -0.46 -1.61 11.25
CA GLN A 75 0.29 -0.72 12.12
C GLN A 75 1.49 -1.47 12.73
N GLY A 76 2.67 -0.86 12.69
CA GLY A 76 3.83 -1.35 13.41
C GLY A 76 5.14 -0.72 12.94
N ASP A 77 6.22 -1.04 13.65
CA ASP A 77 7.60 -0.69 13.30
C ASP A 77 8.40 -1.99 13.14
N ILE A 78 9.35 -2.00 12.20
CA ILE A 78 10.24 -3.17 12.00
C ILE A 78 11.27 -3.31 13.13
N LEU A 79 11.43 -2.26 13.94
CA LEU A 79 12.34 -2.23 15.08
C LEU A 79 11.66 -2.69 16.38
N ASP A 80 10.34 -2.85 16.38
CA ASP A 80 9.57 -3.30 17.53
C ASP A 80 9.38 -4.85 17.48
N PRO A 81 9.32 -5.55 18.63
CA PRO A 81 9.09 -7.00 18.71
C PRO A 81 7.74 -7.47 18.17
#